data_AF-A0A8K1D3V8-F1
#
_entry.id   AF-A0A8K1D3V8-F1
#
_cell.length_a   1.000
_cell.length_b   1.000
_cell.length_c   1.000
_cell.angle_alpha   90.00
_cell.angle_beta   90.00
_cell.angle_gamma   90.00
#
_symmetry.space_group_name_H-M   'P 1'
#
loop_
_entity.id
_entity.type
_entity.pdbx_description
1 polymer ?
#
loop_
_entity_poly.entity_id
_entity_poly.type
_entity_poly.pdbx_seq_one_letter_code
_entity_poly.pdbx_strand_id
1 'polypeptide(L)'
;MRRLSVIMLIIVSIILSSTLVNNSATLNVRISSPFPVAVMLITNQGVDIASENESFVISGNVTVSVTVISPYSTKVFINGVERNAVNLSLGNNTSYNLSIYVIPIYSYLLVKNIGKGYVDVEFPNGSVIRISNSTIIKTYNGSTLLLQAEGNLVKWSNGETSNVILYDVNGNSSIIAYFSNSSFVNPEVPKSYTYTNYTDIALSLVAVGFFLLYKIYSKKEQDTNA
;
A
#
# COMPACT_ATOMS: atom_id res chain seq x y z
N MET A 1 -60.76 17.67 40.38
CA MET A 1 -60.34 16.75 39.30
C MET A 1 -59.14 17.27 38.48
N ARG A 2 -59.11 18.53 38.01
CA ARG A 2 -57.99 19.10 37.21
C ARG A 2 -56.57 18.92 37.79
N ARG A 3 -56.38 19.08 39.10
CA ARG A 3 -55.04 18.97 39.74
C ARG A 3 -54.47 17.54 39.75
N LEU A 4 -55.34 16.53 39.88
CA LEU A 4 -54.95 15.11 39.87
C LEU A 4 -54.54 14.65 38.46
N SER A 5 -55.25 15.13 37.44
CA SER A 5 -54.92 14.83 36.04
C SER A 5 -53.58 15.42 35.61
N VAL A 6 -53.23 16.62 36.09
CA VAL A 6 -51.94 17.25 35.80
C VAL A 6 -50.78 16.50 36.47
N ILE A 7 -50.95 16.06 37.71
CA ILE A 7 -49.94 15.27 38.42
C ILE A 7 -49.71 13.93 37.71
N MET A 8 -50.77 13.26 37.27
CA MET A 8 -50.65 12.00 36.50
C MET A 8 -49.95 12.21 35.15
N LEU A 9 -50.23 13.30 34.44
CA LEU A 9 -49.55 13.62 33.18
C LEU A 9 -48.05 13.85 33.39
N ILE A 10 -47.68 14.54 34.47
CA ILE A 10 -46.27 14.78 34.83
C ILE A 10 -45.57 13.46 35.18
N ILE A 11 -46.21 12.59 35.96
CA ILE A 11 -45.68 11.27 36.31
C ILE A 11 -45.50 10.41 35.06
N VAL A 12 -46.49 10.38 34.16
CA VAL A 12 -46.39 9.65 32.88
C VAL A 12 -45.27 10.22 32.01
N SER A 13 -45.11 11.55 31.97
CA SER A 13 -44.02 12.19 31.21
C SER A 13 -42.64 11.90 31.79
N ILE A 14 -42.51 11.80 33.11
CA ILE A 14 -41.26 11.42 33.81
C ILE A 14 -40.94 9.94 33.58
N ILE A 15 -41.94 9.06 33.59
CA ILE A 15 -41.77 7.63 33.31
C ILE A 15 -41.42 7.41 31.84
N LEU A 16 -42.02 8.15 30.91
CA LEU A 16 -41.68 8.06 29.48
C LEU A 16 -40.23 8.51 29.23
N SER A 17 -39.80 9.59 29.89
CA SER A 17 -38.42 10.10 29.76
C SER A 17 -37.39 9.23 30.46
N SER A 18 -37.74 8.49 31.52
CA SER A 18 -36.84 7.52 32.15
C SER A 18 -36.69 6.19 31.39
N THR A 19 -37.53 5.92 30.38
CA THR A 19 -37.36 4.75 29.48
C THR A 19 -36.46 5.02 28.28
N LEU A 20 -36.04 6.27 28.06
CA LEU A 20 -35.00 6.67 27.11
C LEU A 20 -33.61 6.64 27.78
N VAL A 21 -33.31 5.60 28.57
CA VAL A 21 -31.92 5.29 28.90
C VAL A 21 -31.33 4.66 27.65
N ASN A 22 -30.69 5.48 26.83
CA ASN A 22 -29.87 5.01 25.72
C ASN A 22 -28.78 4.11 26.31
N ASN A 23 -29.01 2.80 26.24
CA ASN A 23 -28.04 1.78 26.60
C ASN A 23 -26.94 1.75 25.54
N SER A 24 -26.08 2.76 25.59
CA SER A 24 -24.94 2.91 24.69
C SER A 24 -23.64 2.73 25.46
N ALA A 25 -22.65 2.17 24.79
CA ALA A 25 -21.27 2.09 25.24
C ALA A 25 -20.41 3.00 24.36
N THR A 26 -19.33 3.52 24.93
CA THR A 26 -18.31 4.23 24.15
C THR A 26 -17.21 3.24 23.77
N LEU A 27 -16.99 3.04 22.48
CA LEU A 27 -15.89 2.26 21.94
C LEU A 27 -14.75 3.19 21.53
N ASN A 28 -13.65 3.16 22.26
CA ASN A 28 -12.44 3.92 21.92
C ASN A 28 -11.53 3.03 21.07
N VAL A 29 -11.43 3.34 19.77
CA VAL A 29 -10.54 2.66 18.84
C VAL A 29 -9.17 3.33 18.93
N ARG A 30 -8.14 2.53 19.23
CA ARG A 30 -6.74 2.95 19.26
C ARG A 30 -5.95 2.13 18.27
N ILE A 31 -5.48 2.78 17.21
CA ILE A 31 -4.74 2.20 16.11
C ILE A 31 -3.27 2.58 16.25
N SER A 32 -2.40 1.58 16.24
CA SER A 32 -0.95 1.74 16.16
C SER A 32 -0.42 0.86 15.04
N SER A 33 -0.09 1.49 13.92
CA SER A 33 0.32 0.81 12.71
C SER A 33 1.32 1.65 11.91
N PRO A 34 2.37 1.05 11.33
CA PRO A 34 3.24 1.72 10.38
C PRO A 34 2.61 1.86 8.97
N PHE A 35 1.47 1.21 8.74
CA PHE A 35 0.72 1.24 7.47
C PHE A 35 -0.70 1.79 7.66
N PRO A 36 -1.36 2.31 6.61
CA PRO A 36 -2.76 2.66 6.67
C PRO A 36 -3.64 1.47 7.06
N VAL A 37 -4.57 1.69 7.99
CA VAL A 37 -5.50 0.68 8.51
C VAL A 37 -6.92 1.24 8.43
N ALA A 38 -7.86 0.39 8.04
CA ALA A 38 -9.29 0.64 8.16
C ALA A 38 -9.90 -0.37 9.13
N VAL A 39 -10.56 0.13 10.16
CA VAL A 39 -11.26 -0.66 11.17
C VAL A 39 -12.74 -0.50 10.91
N MET A 40 -13.36 -1.56 10.41
CA MET A 40 -14.79 -1.60 10.16
C MET A 40 -15.49 -2.09 11.42
N LEU A 41 -16.47 -1.31 11.86
CA LEU A 41 -17.33 -1.58 13.00
C LEU A 41 -18.73 -1.89 12.47
N ILE A 42 -19.10 -3.16 12.49
CA ILE A 42 -20.42 -3.61 12.05
C ILE A 42 -21.31 -3.75 13.28
N THR A 43 -22.38 -2.98 13.32
CA THR A 43 -23.39 -3.01 14.37
C THR A 43 -24.75 -3.35 13.76
N ASN A 44 -25.76 -3.52 14.61
CA ASN A 44 -27.15 -3.60 14.16
C ASN A 44 -27.69 -2.27 13.59
N GLN A 45 -27.02 -1.14 13.86
CA GLN A 45 -27.42 0.20 13.42
C GLN A 45 -26.76 0.62 12.11
N GLY A 46 -25.70 -0.07 11.69
CA GLY A 46 -24.98 0.23 10.46
C GLY A 46 -23.52 -0.18 10.51
N VAL A 47 -22.74 0.41 9.61
CA VAL A 47 -21.30 0.20 9.51
C VAL A 47 -20.60 1.54 9.68
N ASP A 48 -19.72 1.62 10.68
CA ASP A 48 -18.81 2.74 10.87
C ASP A 48 -17.38 2.31 10.53
N ILE A 49 -16.54 3.27 10.16
CA ILE A 49 -15.15 3.01 9.79
C ILE A 49 -14.25 3.96 10.58
N ALA A 50 -13.29 3.41 11.30
CA ALA A 50 -12.21 4.17 11.92
C ALA A 50 -10.92 3.95 11.12
N SER A 51 -10.33 5.03 10.61
CA SER A 51 -8.98 5.00 10.02
C SER A 51 -7.91 5.56 10.96
N GLU A 52 -8.32 6.11 12.09
CA GLU A 52 -7.46 6.70 13.09
C GLU A 52 -7.97 6.46 14.51
N ASN A 53 -7.35 7.11 15.48
CA ASN A 53 -7.73 7.04 16.89
C ASN A 53 -9.05 7.78 17.13
N GLU A 54 -10.16 7.04 17.09
CA GLU A 54 -11.50 7.61 17.17
C GLU A 54 -12.35 6.92 18.23
N SER A 55 -13.44 7.57 18.64
CA SER A 55 -14.36 7.04 19.64
C SER A 55 -15.78 7.04 19.10
N PHE A 56 -16.47 5.91 19.24
CA PHE A 56 -17.81 5.69 18.71
C PHE A 56 -18.78 5.43 19.84
N VAL A 57 -20.00 5.94 19.72
CA VAL A 57 -21.11 5.61 20.63
C VAL A 57 -21.89 4.48 19.98
N ILE A 58 -21.79 3.29 20.55
CA ILE A 58 -22.35 2.05 19.97
C ILE A 58 -23.35 1.45 20.96
N SER A 59 -24.46 0.93 20.44
CA SER A 59 -25.41 0.15 21.24
C SER A 59 -25.38 -1.33 20.80
N GLY A 60 -25.30 -2.23 21.77
CA GLY A 60 -25.34 -3.68 21.52
C GLY A 60 -24.00 -4.31 21.10
N ASN A 61 -24.10 -5.41 20.36
CA ASN A 61 -22.93 -6.18 19.92
C ASN A 61 -22.31 -5.54 18.67
N VAL A 62 -20.97 -5.50 18.64
CA VAL A 62 -20.20 -4.99 17.50
C VAL A 62 -19.27 -6.07 16.98
N THR A 63 -19.29 -6.27 15.67
CA THR A 63 -18.27 -7.04 14.97
C THR A 63 -17.23 -6.07 14.44
N VAL A 64 -16.01 -6.21 14.93
CA VAL A 64 -14.86 -5.44 14.48
C VAL A 64 -14.13 -6.26 13.43
N SER A 65 -13.85 -5.67 12.29
CA SER A 65 -12.95 -6.23 11.27
C SER A 65 -11.88 -5.22 10.89
N VAL A 66 -10.64 -5.67 10.78
CA VAL A 66 -9.49 -4.82 10.50
C VAL A 66 -8.92 -5.17 9.13
N THR A 67 -8.79 -4.17 8.29
CA THR A 67 -8.13 -4.27 6.98
C THR A 67 -6.89 -3.39 6.99
N VAL A 68 -5.76 -3.97 6.60
CA VAL A 68 -4.48 -3.25 6.48
C VAL A 68 -4.18 -3.05 5.00
N ILE A 69 -3.88 -1.81 4.61
CA ILE A 69 -3.45 -1.49 3.25
C ILE A 69 -1.92 -1.44 3.29
N SER A 70 -1.28 -2.57 2.95
CA SER A 70 0.17 -2.69 2.94
C SER A 70 0.63 -3.44 1.69
N PRO A 71 1.75 -3.03 1.05
CA PRO A 71 2.39 -3.83 0.00
C PRO A 71 3.11 -5.06 0.57
N TYR A 72 3.22 -5.17 1.90
CA TYR A 72 3.93 -6.25 2.57
C TYR A 72 2.97 -7.07 3.45
N SER A 73 3.39 -8.29 3.80
CA SER A 73 2.63 -9.11 4.74
C SER A 73 2.69 -8.53 6.16
N THR A 74 1.56 -8.54 6.85
CA THR A 74 1.41 -7.98 8.19
C THR A 74 0.66 -8.93 9.11
N LYS A 75 0.87 -8.78 10.41
CA LYS A 75 0.03 -9.39 11.44
C LYS A 75 -0.77 -8.30 12.15
N VAL A 76 -2.05 -8.58 12.34
CA VAL A 76 -2.97 -7.72 13.09
C VAL A 76 -3.21 -8.32 14.46
N PHE A 77 -3.09 -7.51 15.49
CA PHE A 77 -3.41 -7.86 16.86
C PHE A 77 -4.56 -6.98 17.32
N ILE A 78 -5.66 -7.61 17.71
CA ILE A 78 -6.80 -6.95 18.33
C ILE A 78 -6.78 -7.30 19.82
N ASN A 79 -6.64 -6.30 20.68
CA ASN A 79 -6.51 -6.47 22.13
C ASN A 79 -5.42 -7.48 22.52
N GLY A 80 -4.29 -7.40 21.82
CA GLY A 80 -3.11 -8.24 22.07
C GLY A 80 -3.17 -9.64 21.47
N VAL A 81 -4.25 -10.04 20.81
CA VAL A 81 -4.36 -11.36 20.18
C VAL A 81 -4.30 -11.24 18.66
N GLU A 82 -3.49 -12.08 18.01
CA GLU A 82 -3.36 -12.14 16.55
C GLU A 82 -4.69 -12.58 15.92
N ARG A 83 -5.40 -11.65 15.27
CA ARG A 83 -6.68 -11.87 14.58
C ARG A 83 -7.05 -10.64 13.74
N ASN A 84 -7.83 -10.86 12.69
CA ASN A 84 -8.33 -9.77 11.82
C ASN A 84 -9.77 -9.36 12.13
N ALA A 85 -10.46 -10.10 13.00
CA ALA A 85 -11.82 -9.78 13.40
C ALA A 85 -12.12 -10.27 14.82
N VAL A 86 -13.04 -9.59 15.51
CA VAL A 86 -13.54 -9.98 16.83
C VAL A 86 -14.98 -9.50 17.02
N ASN A 87 -15.78 -10.32 17.69
CA ASN A 87 -17.10 -9.91 18.16
C ASN A 87 -16.97 -9.41 19.60
N LEU A 88 -17.47 -8.21 19.87
CA LEU A 88 -17.47 -7.60 21.19
C LEU A 88 -18.91 -7.43 21.65
N SER A 89 -19.19 -7.84 22.89
CA SER A 89 -20.42 -7.47 23.58
C SER A 89 -20.09 -6.33 24.53
N LEU A 90 -20.62 -5.15 24.24
CA LEU A 90 -20.37 -3.97 25.03
C LEU A 90 -21.45 -3.83 26.12
N GLY A 91 -21.01 -3.61 27.36
CA GLY A 91 -21.92 -3.37 28.47
C GLY A 91 -22.54 -1.98 28.40
N ASN A 92 -23.77 -1.83 28.89
CA ASN A 92 -24.46 -0.54 28.89
C ASN A 92 -23.71 0.49 29.73
N ASN A 93 -23.59 1.72 29.22
CA ASN A 93 -22.90 2.84 29.88
C ASN A 93 -21.43 2.53 30.24
N THR A 94 -20.78 1.63 29.50
CA THR A 94 -19.36 1.33 29.67
C THR A 94 -18.51 1.99 28.61
N SER A 95 -17.24 2.23 28.94
CA SER A 95 -16.21 2.60 27.97
C SER A 95 -15.32 1.39 27.71
N TYR A 96 -15.21 0.97 26.45
CA TYR A 96 -14.35 -0.13 26.04
C TYR A 96 -13.19 0.39 25.20
N ASN A 97 -11.97 -0.01 25.53
CA ASN A 97 -10.79 0.33 24.75
C ASN A 97 -10.47 -0.83 23.80
N LEU A 98 -10.62 -0.56 22.50
CA LEU A 98 -10.21 -1.45 21.42
C LEU A 98 -8.83 -1.02 20.95
N SER A 99 -7.85 -1.87 21.22
CA SER A 99 -6.47 -1.66 20.77
C SER A 99 -6.16 -2.50 19.55
N ILE A 100 -5.63 -1.87 18.51
CA ILE A 100 -5.28 -2.48 17.24
C ILE A 100 -3.82 -2.19 16.97
N TYR A 101 -3.02 -3.24 16.90
CA TYR A 101 -1.61 -3.17 16.58
C TYR A 101 -1.34 -3.92 15.30
N VAL A 102 -0.59 -3.29 14.39
CA VAL A 102 -0.16 -3.93 13.15
C VAL A 102 1.34 -3.97 13.13
N ILE A 103 1.90 -5.16 12.90
CA ILE A 103 3.33 -5.35 12.74
C ILE A 103 3.63 -5.97 11.37
N PRO A 104 4.69 -5.50 10.67
CA PRO A 104 5.15 -6.16 9.46
C PRO A 104 5.78 -7.52 9.77
N ILE A 105 5.63 -8.45 8.83
CA ILE A 105 6.35 -9.72 8.85
C ILE A 105 7.68 -9.51 8.12
N TYR A 106 8.78 -9.95 8.73
CA TYR A 106 10.10 -9.93 8.10
C TYR A 106 10.41 -11.28 7.48
N SER A 107 11.26 -11.26 6.45
CA SER A 107 11.81 -12.44 5.80
C SER A 107 13.29 -12.29 5.53
N TYR A 108 13.97 -13.42 5.44
CA TYR A 108 15.41 -13.49 5.20
C TYR A 108 15.68 -14.08 3.82
N LEU A 109 16.28 -13.28 2.95
CA LEU A 109 16.74 -13.71 1.63
C LEU A 109 18.23 -14.00 1.67
N LEU A 110 18.63 -15.23 1.37
CA LEU A 110 20.03 -15.56 1.10
C LEU A 110 20.33 -15.32 -0.38
N VAL A 111 21.17 -14.33 -0.68
CA VAL A 111 21.71 -14.12 -2.03
C VAL A 111 23.11 -14.71 -2.07
N LYS A 112 23.33 -15.65 -2.98
CA LYS A 112 24.64 -16.31 -3.16
C LYS A 112 25.18 -16.06 -4.55
N ASN A 113 26.43 -15.67 -4.61
CA ASN A 113 27.20 -15.51 -5.82
C ASN A 113 28.21 -16.66 -5.94
N ILE A 114 28.20 -17.32 -7.10
CA ILE A 114 29.16 -18.37 -7.44
C ILE A 114 29.85 -17.98 -8.74
N GLY A 115 31.12 -17.60 -8.68
CA GLY A 115 31.95 -17.25 -9.84
C GLY A 115 32.58 -15.86 -9.69
N LYS A 116 32.98 -15.26 -10.82
CA LYS A 116 33.68 -13.96 -10.86
C LYS A 116 32.76 -12.78 -11.23
N GLY A 117 31.56 -12.74 -10.68
CA GLY A 117 30.61 -11.64 -10.86
C GLY A 117 30.26 -10.95 -9.55
N TYR A 118 29.26 -10.07 -9.60
CA TYR A 118 28.63 -9.43 -8.44
C TYR A 118 27.12 -9.37 -8.66
N VAL A 119 26.34 -9.33 -7.58
CA VAL A 119 24.90 -9.08 -7.63
C VAL A 119 24.60 -7.80 -6.87
N ASP A 120 24.03 -6.82 -7.54
CA ASP A 120 23.42 -5.65 -6.91
C ASP A 120 21.96 -5.97 -6.57
N VAL A 121 21.59 -5.70 -5.33
CA VAL A 121 20.22 -5.89 -4.82
C VAL A 121 19.66 -4.52 -4.51
N GLU A 122 18.68 -4.10 -5.30
CA GLU A 122 17.96 -2.85 -5.10
C GLU A 122 16.63 -3.11 -4.37
N PHE A 123 16.39 -2.32 -3.34
CA PHE A 123 15.20 -2.39 -2.49
C PHE A 123 14.15 -1.38 -2.98
N PRO A 124 12.86 -1.55 -2.61
CA PRO A 124 11.80 -0.62 -3.00
C PRO A 124 12.01 0.85 -2.58
N ASN A 125 12.87 1.09 -1.59
CA ASN A 125 13.25 2.44 -1.15
C ASN A 125 14.42 3.05 -1.96
N GLY A 126 14.91 2.35 -3.00
CA GLY A 126 16.03 2.75 -3.84
C GLY A 126 17.42 2.48 -3.24
N SER A 127 17.53 1.89 -2.04
CA SER A 127 18.83 1.49 -1.50
C SER A 127 19.37 0.30 -2.27
N VAL A 128 20.70 0.25 -2.48
CA VAL A 128 21.37 -0.82 -3.22
C VAL A 128 22.45 -1.46 -2.37
N ILE A 129 22.51 -2.80 -2.37
CA ILE A 129 23.57 -3.59 -1.73
C ILE A 129 24.28 -4.44 -2.79
N ARG A 130 25.61 -4.31 -2.87
CA ARG A 130 26.46 -5.14 -3.75
C ARG A 130 26.96 -6.39 -3.05
N ILE A 131 26.80 -7.55 -3.70
CA ILE A 131 27.08 -8.87 -3.15
C ILE A 131 28.08 -9.60 -4.04
N SER A 132 29.29 -9.76 -3.51
CA SER A 132 30.40 -10.49 -4.17
C SER A 132 30.45 -11.97 -3.82
N ASN A 133 29.89 -12.35 -2.67
CA ASN A 133 29.95 -13.72 -2.13
C ASN A 133 28.54 -14.17 -1.71
N SER A 134 28.32 -14.45 -0.43
CA SER A 134 27.01 -14.82 0.12
C SER A 134 26.60 -13.81 1.17
N THR A 135 25.37 -13.31 1.09
CA THR A 135 24.84 -12.34 2.04
C THR A 135 23.39 -12.69 2.37
N ILE A 136 23.07 -12.64 3.66
CA ILE A 136 21.69 -12.75 4.15
C ILE A 136 21.14 -11.33 4.28
N ILE A 137 20.02 -11.09 3.62
CA ILE A 137 19.31 -9.82 3.62
C ILE A 137 18.03 -9.99 4.42
N LYS A 138 17.81 -9.11 5.39
CA LYS A 138 16.53 -8.99 6.08
C LYS A 138 15.68 -7.95 5.36
N THR A 139 14.47 -8.32 4.94
CA THR A 139 13.50 -7.42 4.29
C THR A 139 12.07 -7.73 4.76
N TYR A 140 11.08 -6.97 4.31
CA TYR A 140 9.68 -7.27 4.57
C TYR A 140 9.21 -8.46 3.72
N ASN A 141 8.41 -9.34 4.31
CA ASN A 141 7.79 -10.44 3.58
C ASN A 141 6.82 -9.89 2.52
N GLY A 142 6.92 -10.39 1.29
CA GLY A 142 6.22 -9.86 0.12
C GLY A 142 6.92 -8.68 -0.56
N SER A 143 8.16 -8.33 -0.18
CA SER A 143 8.92 -7.32 -0.92
C SER A 143 9.39 -7.87 -2.26
N THR A 144 9.23 -7.08 -3.31
CA THR A 144 9.91 -7.30 -4.59
C THR A 144 11.26 -6.58 -4.59
N LEU A 145 12.34 -7.31 -4.84
CA LEU A 145 13.69 -6.78 -4.99
C LEU A 145 14.11 -6.84 -6.45
N LEU A 146 14.85 -5.84 -6.93
CA LEU A 146 15.50 -5.91 -8.23
C LEU A 146 16.91 -6.46 -8.03
N LEU A 147 17.23 -7.57 -8.72
CA LEU A 147 18.54 -8.19 -8.68
C LEU A 147 19.23 -7.97 -10.02
N GLN A 148 20.38 -7.32 -10.00
CA GLN A 148 21.20 -7.06 -11.16
C GLN A 148 22.55 -7.80 -11.03
N ALA A 149 22.77 -8.77 -11.90
CA ALA A 149 24.01 -9.49 -12.03
C ALA A 149 24.98 -8.73 -12.93
N GLU A 150 26.15 -8.40 -12.38
CA GLU A 150 27.27 -7.78 -13.08
C GLU A 150 28.38 -8.81 -13.29
N GLY A 151 28.60 -9.18 -14.55
CA GLY A 151 29.57 -10.20 -14.95
C GLY A 151 29.01 -11.14 -16.01
N ASN A 152 29.71 -12.26 -16.24
CA ASN A 152 29.27 -13.28 -17.19
C ASN A 152 28.27 -14.24 -16.52
N LEU A 153 27.04 -13.75 -16.29
CA LEU A 153 25.97 -14.56 -15.71
C LEU A 153 25.63 -15.71 -16.65
N VAL A 154 25.64 -16.92 -16.12
CA VAL A 154 25.16 -18.13 -16.80
C VAL A 154 23.66 -18.30 -16.56
N LYS A 155 23.25 -18.22 -15.28
CA LYS A 155 21.86 -18.32 -14.86
C LYS A 155 21.70 -17.97 -13.38
N TRP A 156 20.45 -17.74 -13.00
CA TRP A 156 19.97 -17.72 -11.64
C TRP A 156 19.48 -19.11 -11.21
N SER A 157 19.35 -19.36 -9.90
CA SER A 157 18.83 -20.63 -9.37
C SER A 157 17.35 -20.86 -9.66
N ASN A 158 16.59 -19.82 -10.01
CA ASN A 158 15.22 -19.94 -10.48
C ASN A 158 15.12 -20.26 -12.00
N GLY A 159 16.26 -20.40 -12.69
CA GLY A 159 16.32 -20.75 -14.11
C GLY A 159 16.40 -19.55 -15.07
N GLU A 160 16.21 -18.32 -14.56
CA GLU A 160 16.34 -17.11 -15.36
C GLU A 160 17.78 -16.91 -15.85
N THR A 161 17.94 -16.34 -17.05
CA THR A 161 19.26 -16.03 -17.64
C THR A 161 19.47 -14.53 -17.86
N SER A 162 18.45 -13.70 -17.63
CA SER A 162 18.57 -12.25 -17.68
C SER A 162 19.52 -11.76 -16.60
N ASN A 163 20.38 -10.79 -16.93
CA ASN A 163 21.21 -10.11 -15.92
C ASN A 163 20.35 -9.38 -14.88
N VAL A 164 19.12 -9.01 -15.23
CA VAL A 164 18.21 -8.29 -14.33
C VAL A 164 16.96 -9.12 -14.12
N ILE A 165 16.61 -9.38 -12.86
CA ILE A 165 15.38 -10.06 -12.47
C ILE A 165 14.67 -9.31 -11.33
N LEU A 166 13.35 -9.38 -11.33
CA LEU A 166 12.55 -9.05 -10.15
C LEU A 166 12.37 -10.32 -9.31
N TYR A 167 12.58 -10.20 -8.00
CA TYR A 167 12.51 -11.32 -7.08
C TYR A 167 11.58 -11.00 -5.92
N ASP A 168 10.48 -11.75 -5.82
CA ASP A 168 9.51 -11.62 -4.73
C ASP A 168 9.95 -12.44 -3.52
N VAL A 169 10.25 -11.76 -2.42
CA VAL A 169 10.68 -12.38 -1.17
C VAL A 169 9.46 -12.87 -0.40
N ASN A 170 9.05 -14.11 -0.68
CA ASN A 170 7.97 -14.80 0.02
C ASN A 170 8.54 -15.82 1.02
N GLY A 171 8.61 -15.41 2.27
CA GLY A 171 9.20 -16.16 3.36
C GLY A 171 10.72 -16.19 3.28
N ASN A 172 11.30 -17.05 4.11
CA ASN A 172 12.74 -17.29 4.06
C ASN A 172 13.07 -18.02 2.77
N SER A 173 13.94 -17.42 1.96
CA SER A 173 14.19 -17.85 0.59
C SER A 173 15.66 -17.68 0.22
N SER A 174 16.04 -18.26 -0.91
CA SER A 174 17.39 -18.10 -1.44
C SER A 174 17.39 -17.99 -2.95
N ILE A 175 18.37 -17.24 -3.45
CA ILE A 175 18.60 -17.03 -4.88
C ILE A 175 20.11 -17.06 -5.12
N ILE A 176 20.52 -17.82 -6.12
CA ILE A 176 21.93 -18.02 -6.46
C ILE A 176 22.17 -17.50 -7.87
N ALA A 177 23.16 -16.61 -8.02
CA ALA A 177 23.70 -16.22 -9.32
C ALA A 177 24.92 -17.08 -9.65
N TYR A 178 24.89 -17.78 -10.78
CA TYR A 178 25.99 -18.57 -11.29
C TYR A 178 26.68 -17.79 -12.40
N PHE A 179 27.94 -17.43 -12.20
CA PHE A 179 28.78 -16.74 -13.18
C PHE A 179 29.80 -17.71 -13.78
N SER A 180 30.10 -17.53 -15.07
CA SER A 180 31.15 -18.28 -15.73
C SER A 180 32.54 -17.84 -15.23
N ASN A 181 33.47 -18.78 -15.17
CA ASN A 181 34.87 -18.52 -14.84
C ASN A 181 35.69 -17.96 -16.03
N SER A 182 35.12 -17.98 -17.24
CA SER A 182 35.79 -17.43 -18.43
C SER A 182 35.72 -15.90 -18.41
N SER A 183 36.87 -15.26 -18.30
CA SER A 183 37.08 -13.83 -18.54
C SER A 183 36.86 -13.54 -20.02
N PHE A 184 35.60 -13.36 -20.43
CA PHE A 184 35.29 -12.77 -21.72
C PHE A 184 35.55 -11.27 -21.61
N VAL A 185 36.41 -10.75 -22.50
CA VAL A 185 36.48 -9.32 -22.78
C VAL A 185 35.08 -8.90 -23.15
N ASN A 186 34.54 -7.93 -22.41
CA ASN A 186 33.29 -7.24 -22.69
C ASN A 186 33.12 -7.13 -24.22
N PRO A 187 32.16 -7.81 -24.88
CA PRO A 187 31.64 -7.21 -26.10
C PRO A 187 31.09 -5.89 -25.58
N GLU A 188 31.72 -4.77 -25.95
CA GLU A 188 31.22 -3.44 -25.62
C GLU A 188 29.71 -3.52 -25.69
N VAL A 189 29.03 -3.39 -24.54
CA VAL A 189 27.58 -3.21 -24.51
C VAL A 189 27.37 -2.12 -25.55
N PRO A 190 26.69 -2.39 -26.69
CA PRO A 190 26.44 -1.32 -27.63
C PRO A 190 25.69 -0.31 -26.78
N LYS A 191 26.33 0.84 -26.53
CA LYS A 191 25.68 1.96 -25.88
C LYS A 191 24.40 2.12 -26.67
N SER A 192 23.28 1.73 -26.07
CA SER A 192 21.97 1.97 -26.64
C SER A 192 21.81 3.48 -26.57
N TYR A 193 22.39 4.16 -27.55
CA TYR A 193 21.95 5.48 -27.92
C TYR A 193 20.52 5.26 -28.39
N THR A 194 19.57 5.58 -27.53
CA THR A 194 18.20 5.84 -27.97
C THR A 194 18.32 6.94 -29.01
N TYR A 195 18.35 6.56 -30.28
CA TYR A 195 18.21 7.48 -31.38
C TYR A 195 16.73 7.88 -31.37
N THR A 196 16.39 8.90 -30.58
CA THR A 196 15.10 9.54 -30.70
C THR A 196 15.05 10.11 -32.10
N ASN A 197 14.27 9.48 -32.96
CA ASN A 197 14.09 9.93 -34.32
C ASN A 197 13.24 11.22 -34.27
N TYR A 198 13.91 12.37 -34.23
CA TYR A 198 13.26 13.68 -34.20
C TYR A 198 12.62 14.05 -35.53
N THR A 199 12.70 13.21 -36.58
CA THR A 199 12.06 13.53 -37.87
C THR A 199 10.55 13.70 -37.74
N ASP A 200 9.86 12.85 -36.97
CA ASP A 200 8.41 12.98 -36.76
C ASP A 200 8.04 14.25 -35.98
N ILE A 201 8.86 14.61 -34.99
CA ILE A 201 8.69 15.86 -34.22
C ILE A 201 8.97 17.08 -35.11
N ALA A 202 10.01 17.02 -35.95
CA ALA A 202 10.39 18.08 -36.87
C ALA A 202 9.34 18.28 -37.99
N LEU A 203 8.85 17.19 -38.59
CA LEU A 203 7.77 17.22 -39.58
C LEU A 203 6.48 17.80 -38.99
N SER A 204 6.15 17.45 -37.74
CA SER A 204 4.99 17.99 -37.04
C SER A 204 5.12 19.49 -36.78
N LEU A 205 6.28 19.97 -36.34
CA LEU A 205 6.55 21.40 -36.14
C LEU A 205 6.50 22.19 -37.45
N VAL A 206 7.03 21.62 -38.54
CA VAL A 206 6.96 22.22 -39.88
C VAL A 206 5.51 22.31 -40.36
N ALA A 207 4.69 21.27 -40.17
CA ALA A 207 3.27 21.29 -40.52
C ALA A 207 2.49 22.36 -39.74
N VAL A 208 2.75 22.51 -38.44
CA VAL A 208 2.16 23.57 -37.62
C VAL A 208 2.59 24.96 -38.13
N GLY A 209 3.86 25.12 -38.51
CA GLY A 209 4.36 26.36 -39.12
C GLY A 209 3.61 26.73 -40.40
N PHE A 210 3.44 25.79 -41.33
CA PHE A 210 2.68 26.01 -42.56
C PHE A 210 1.20 26.31 -42.30
N PHE A 211 0.58 25.63 -41.34
CA PHE A 211 -0.81 25.92 -40.97
C PHE A 211 -0.99 27.34 -40.43
N LEU A 212 -0.09 27.80 -39.57
CA LEU A 212 -0.11 29.16 -39.03
C LEU A 212 0.10 30.21 -40.14
N LEU A 213 1.05 29.96 -41.06
CA LEU A 213 1.28 30.81 -42.24
C LEU A 213 0.05 30.89 -43.12
N TYR A 214 -0.57 29.75 -43.44
CA TYR A 214 -1.81 29.69 -44.21
C TYR A 214 -2.93 30.51 -43.53
N LYS A 215 -3.11 30.35 -42.22
CA LYS A 215 -4.13 31.07 -41.46
C LYS A 215 -3.90 32.58 -41.48
N ILE A 216 -2.64 33.04 -41.38
CA ILE A 216 -2.28 34.46 -41.45
C ILE A 216 -2.58 35.02 -42.85
N TYR A 217 -2.19 34.31 -43.91
CA TYR A 217 -2.43 34.75 -45.29
C TYR A 217 -3.92 34.76 -45.66
N SER A 218 -4.66 33.73 -45.27
CA SER A 218 -6.11 33.66 -45.49
C SER A 218 -6.86 34.79 -44.79
N LYS A 219 -6.42 35.19 -43.60
CA LYS A 219 -7.00 36.34 -42.89
C LYS A 219 -6.67 37.67 -43.58
N LYS A 220 -5.46 37.80 -44.13
CA LYS A 220 -5.04 39.00 -44.88
C LYS A 220 -5.84 39.15 -46.19
N GLU A 221 -6.16 38.06 -46.88
CA GLU A 221 -7.03 38.09 -48.06
C GLU A 221 -8.49 38.46 -47.75
N GLN A 222 -8.98 38.17 -46.54
CA GLN A 222 -10.29 38.66 -46.08
C GLN A 222 -10.27 40.15 -45.76
N ASP A 223 -9.21 40.65 -45.13
CA ASP A 223 -9.09 42.08 -44.75
C ASP A 223 -8.75 42.99 -45.95
N THR A 224 -8.23 42.46 -47.06
CA THR A 224 -7.92 43.24 -48.28
C THR A 224 -9.12 43.32 -49.25
N ASN A 225 -10.16 42.51 -49.04
CA ASN A 225 -11.38 42.46 -49.86
C ASN A 225 -12.63 43.01 -49.12
N ALA A 226 -12.42 43.75 -48.03
CA ALA A 226 -13.47 44.46 -47.28
C ALA A 226 -13.37 45.98 -47.50
#